data_AF-A0A2V7RHX1-F1
#
_entry.id   AF-A0A2V7RHX1-F1
#
_cell.length_a   1.000
_cell.length_b   1.000
_cell.length_c   1.000
_cell.angle_alpha   90.00
_cell.angle_beta   90.00
_cell.angle_gamma   90.00
#
_symmetry.space_group_name_H-M   'P 1'
#
loop_
_entity.id
_entity.type
_entity.pdbx_description
1 polymer ?
#
loop_
_entity_poly.entity_id
_entity_poly.type
_entity_poly.pdbx_seq_one_letter_code
_entity_poly.pdbx_strand_id
1 'polypeptide(L)'
;MLRRLIGEDIELLTVLADRVGAIKGDGGQLEQVIMNLAVNARDAMPAGGKLTIETANAELDEAYAHSHEPVRPGPYVMLAMSDTGSGMSEEVKARIFEPFFTTKEAGKGTGLGLATVYGIVKQSGGYIWVYSEVGKGTTFKVYLPRVEGVPEARPARPRPVEPARGTETVLLVEDEDMVRALARTALLRYGYQVLEAANGGEALLQCERGTEAIDLVITDVVMPRMSGRELAARLRRLLPKMKLLYISGYTDHAVVHHGEIEPGAAFLEKPFTPDALARKVRAVLDRS
;
A
#
# COMPACT_ATOMS: atom_id res chain seq x y z
N MET A 1 -8.33 6.87 -2.07
CA MET A 1 -7.51 5.65 -2.22
C MET A 1 -8.35 4.42 -1.89
N LEU A 2 -8.83 4.27 -0.65
CA LEU A 2 -9.65 3.12 -0.21
C LEU A 2 -10.87 2.81 -1.10
N ARG A 3 -11.69 3.81 -1.47
CA ARG A 3 -12.85 3.60 -2.35
C ARG A 3 -12.50 2.94 -3.70
N ARG A 4 -11.33 3.24 -4.27
CA ARG A 4 -10.89 2.59 -5.52
C ARG A 4 -10.41 1.17 -5.31
N LEU A 5 -9.88 0.87 -4.14
CA LEU A 5 -9.36 -0.45 -3.79
C LEU A 5 -10.50 -1.45 -3.54
N ILE A 6 -11.52 -1.01 -2.81
CA ILE A 6 -12.67 -1.84 -2.42
C ILE A 6 -13.73 -1.95 -3.52
N GLY A 7 -13.73 -1.07 -4.51
CA GLY A 7 -14.73 -1.08 -5.59
C GLY A 7 -15.98 -0.25 -5.26
N GLU A 8 -16.85 -0.10 -6.25
CA GLU A 8 -18.05 0.76 -6.15
C GLU A 8 -19.21 0.07 -5.41
N ASP A 9 -19.22 -1.26 -5.38
CA ASP A 9 -20.28 -2.07 -4.75
C ASP A 9 -20.17 -2.16 -3.23
N ILE A 10 -19.11 -1.59 -2.63
CA ILE A 10 -18.90 -1.56 -1.18
C ILE A 10 -19.05 -0.13 -0.66
N GLU A 11 -20.03 0.06 0.22
CA GLU A 11 -20.24 1.31 0.94
C GLU A 11 -19.14 1.50 1.99
N LEU A 12 -18.37 2.58 1.87
CA LEU A 12 -17.36 2.97 2.85
C LEU A 12 -17.93 4.00 3.84
N LEU A 13 -17.98 3.62 5.11
CA LEU A 13 -18.39 4.48 6.21
C LEU A 13 -17.25 4.72 7.19
N THR A 14 -17.16 5.94 7.69
CA THR A 14 -16.11 6.35 8.64
C THR A 14 -16.75 6.98 9.88
N VAL A 15 -16.47 6.40 11.04
CA VAL A 15 -16.91 6.90 12.36
C VAL A 15 -15.65 7.29 13.14
N LEU A 16 -15.19 8.51 12.94
CA LEU A 16 -13.93 8.98 13.50
C LEU A 16 -14.21 9.79 14.77
N ALA A 17 -13.53 9.47 15.87
CA ALA A 17 -13.63 10.29 17.07
C ALA A 17 -13.05 11.69 16.83
N ASP A 18 -13.75 12.72 17.33
CA ASP A 18 -13.38 14.14 17.15
C ASP A 18 -11.96 14.46 17.64
N ARG A 19 -11.52 13.76 18.70
CA ARG A 19 -10.18 13.87 19.27
C ARG A 19 -9.65 12.50 19.64
N VAL A 20 -8.72 11.99 18.83
CA VAL A 20 -7.98 10.75 19.07
C VAL A 20 -6.62 11.09 19.69
N GLY A 21 -6.16 10.28 20.64
CA GLY A 21 -4.83 10.43 21.25
C GLY A 21 -3.70 10.25 20.23
N ALA A 22 -2.51 10.75 20.58
CA ALA A 22 -1.32 10.47 19.79
C ALA A 22 -0.83 9.04 20.05
N ILE A 23 -0.27 8.42 19.03
CA ILE A 23 0.44 7.14 19.10
C ILE A 23 1.84 7.31 18.55
N LYS A 24 2.75 6.42 18.95
CA LYS A 24 4.08 6.30 18.33
C LYS A 24 4.03 5.19 17.29
N GLY A 25 4.32 5.50 16.03
CA GLY A 25 4.34 4.52 14.95
C GLY A 25 4.76 5.14 13.63
N ASP A 26 5.10 4.28 12.66
CA ASP A 26 5.35 4.71 11.29
C ASP A 26 4.03 4.86 10.52
N GLY A 27 3.87 5.99 9.82
CA GLY A 27 2.64 6.29 9.08
C GLY A 27 2.40 5.36 7.89
N GLY A 28 3.47 4.95 7.19
CA GLY A 28 3.38 4.03 6.06
C GLY A 28 3.00 2.63 6.52
N GLN A 29 3.54 2.17 7.66
CA GLN A 29 3.15 0.90 8.27
C GLN A 29 1.66 0.89 8.67
N LEU A 30 1.15 1.97 9.26
CA LEU A 30 -0.28 2.06 9.61
C LEU A 30 -1.18 2.11 8.37
N GLU A 31 -0.75 2.81 7.32
CA GLU A 31 -1.44 2.78 6.02
C GLU A 31 -1.47 1.36 5.45
N GLN A 32 -0.37 0.60 5.54
CA GLN A 32 -0.31 -0.80 5.10
C GLN A 32 -1.28 -1.70 5.89
N VAL A 33 -1.42 -1.48 7.20
CA VAL A 33 -2.42 -2.17 8.01
C VAL A 33 -3.83 -1.94 7.47
N ILE A 34 -4.20 -0.66 7.26
CA ILE A 34 -5.52 -0.29 6.75
C ILE A 34 -5.76 -0.88 5.36
N MET A 35 -4.74 -0.85 4.49
CA MET A 35 -4.85 -1.37 3.12
C MET A 35 -5.05 -2.88 3.10
N ASN A 36 -4.27 -3.64 3.87
CA ASN A 36 -4.41 -5.10 3.92
C ASN A 36 -5.77 -5.53 4.47
N LEU A 37 -6.25 -4.85 5.52
CA LEU A 37 -7.58 -5.10 6.07
C LEU A 37 -8.69 -4.75 5.06
N ALA A 38 -8.55 -3.65 4.32
CA ALA A 38 -9.52 -3.26 3.28
C ALA A 38 -9.59 -4.24 2.10
N VAL A 39 -8.44 -4.77 1.64
CA VAL A 39 -8.41 -5.80 0.59
C VAL A 39 -9.11 -7.07 1.07
N ASN A 40 -8.83 -7.51 2.31
CA ASN A 40 -9.49 -8.69 2.86
C ASN A 40 -11.00 -8.50 3.02
N ALA A 41 -11.44 -7.33 3.47
CA ALA A 41 -12.87 -7.00 3.55
C ALA A 41 -13.55 -7.06 2.18
N ARG A 42 -12.93 -6.49 1.15
CA ARG A 42 -13.43 -6.56 -0.23
C ARG A 42 -13.58 -8.00 -0.70
N ASP A 43 -12.53 -8.81 -0.53
CA ASP A 43 -12.53 -10.19 -1.00
C ASP A 43 -13.59 -11.05 -0.25
N ALA A 44 -13.95 -10.67 0.97
CA ALA A 44 -15.05 -11.27 1.73
C ALA A 44 -16.46 -10.78 1.30
N MET A 45 -16.54 -9.75 0.46
CA MET A 45 -17.79 -9.10 0.01
C MET A 45 -17.91 -9.07 -1.54
N PRO A 46 -17.89 -10.22 -2.23
CA PRO A 46 -17.93 -10.26 -3.70
C PRO A 46 -19.24 -9.74 -4.30
N ALA A 47 -20.33 -9.72 -3.53
CA ALA A 47 -21.63 -9.19 -3.95
C ALA A 47 -21.86 -7.73 -3.47
N GLY A 48 -20.81 -7.05 -3.01
CA GLY A 48 -20.91 -5.77 -2.34
C GLY A 48 -21.22 -5.90 -0.84
N GLY A 49 -21.34 -4.75 -0.17
CA GLY A 49 -21.58 -4.71 1.26
C GLY A 49 -21.15 -3.39 1.90
N LYS A 50 -20.83 -3.42 3.19
CA LYS A 50 -20.42 -2.25 3.95
C LYS A 50 -19.09 -2.49 4.64
N LEU A 51 -18.16 -1.57 4.44
CA LEU A 51 -16.92 -1.47 5.21
C LEU A 51 -16.99 -0.22 6.09
N THR A 52 -16.91 -0.43 7.40
CA THR A 52 -16.90 0.65 8.41
C THR A 52 -15.52 0.77 9.01
N ILE A 53 -14.99 2.00 9.07
CA ILE A 53 -13.73 2.33 9.73
C ILE A 53 -14.03 3.21 10.93
N GLU A 54 -13.58 2.81 12.11
CA GLU A 54 -13.83 3.54 13.34
C GLU A 54 -12.52 3.88 14.05
N THR A 55 -12.48 5.06 14.67
CA THR A 55 -11.39 5.43 15.59
C THR A 55 -11.96 5.88 16.93
N ALA A 56 -11.37 5.41 18.03
CA ALA A 56 -11.76 5.82 19.36
C ALA A 56 -10.57 5.79 20.33
N ASN A 57 -10.66 6.52 21.44
CA ASN A 57 -9.79 6.27 22.58
C ASN A 57 -10.39 5.11 23.38
N ALA A 58 -9.55 4.16 23.80
CA ALA A 58 -9.95 3.02 24.59
C ALA A 58 -9.05 2.90 25.82
N GLU A 59 -9.59 2.40 26.91
CA GLU A 59 -8.83 2.02 28.10
C GLU A 59 -8.89 0.49 28.18
N LEU A 60 -7.72 -0.16 28.12
CA LEU A 60 -7.63 -1.60 28.24
C LEU A 60 -7.35 -1.94 29.70
N ASP A 61 -8.23 -2.73 30.30
CA ASP A 61 -8.13 -3.19 31.69
C ASP A 61 -7.60 -4.63 31.78
N GLU A 62 -7.32 -5.10 33.00
CA GLU A 62 -6.86 -6.47 33.26
C GLU A 62 -7.93 -7.53 32.96
N ALA A 63 -9.22 -7.16 32.94
CA ALA A 63 -10.33 -8.07 32.64
C ALA A 63 -10.39 -8.42 31.13
N TYR A 64 -9.93 -7.51 30.25
CA TYR A 64 -9.82 -7.74 28.82
C TYR A 64 -8.70 -8.74 28.43
N ALA A 65 -7.78 -9.05 29.35
CA ALA A 65 -6.65 -9.97 29.15
C ALA A 65 -7.04 -11.48 29.20
N HIS A 66 -8.31 -11.81 29.46
CA HIS A 66 -8.75 -13.18 29.70
C HIS A 66 -8.99 -14.02 28.43
N SER A 67 -8.81 -13.46 27.22
CA SER A 67 -9.06 -14.20 25.97
C SER A 67 -7.87 -14.33 25.02
N HIS A 68 -6.90 -13.39 25.00
CA HIS A 68 -5.75 -13.45 24.08
C HIS A 68 -4.58 -12.62 24.60
N GLU A 69 -3.47 -13.27 25.00
CA GLU A 69 -2.16 -12.70 25.39
C GLU A 69 -2.19 -11.63 26.52
N PRO A 70 -1.20 -11.59 27.45
CA PRO A 70 -1.22 -10.56 28.49
C PRO A 70 -1.11 -9.15 27.88
N VAL A 71 -2.22 -8.41 27.93
CA VAL A 71 -2.31 -7.00 27.53
C VAL A 71 -1.74 -6.16 28.66
N ARG A 72 -0.94 -5.13 28.33
CA ARG A 72 -0.53 -4.13 29.32
C ARG A 72 -1.70 -3.17 29.56
N PRO A 73 -2.24 -3.06 30.79
CA PRO A 73 -3.33 -2.12 31.06
C PRO A 73 -2.91 -0.67 30.80
N GLY A 74 -3.86 0.16 30.36
CA GLY A 74 -3.63 1.59 30.16
C GLY A 74 -4.42 2.20 28.99
N PRO A 75 -4.08 3.43 28.60
CA PRO A 75 -4.75 4.13 27.52
C PRO A 75 -4.24 3.72 26.14
N TYR A 76 -5.17 3.48 25.21
CA TYR A 76 -4.92 3.08 23.83
C TYR A 76 -5.73 3.94 22.87
N VAL A 77 -5.25 3.99 21.63
CA VAL A 77 -6.04 4.39 20.47
C VAL A 77 -6.50 3.13 19.75
N MET A 78 -7.80 3.05 19.49
CA MET A 78 -8.45 1.96 18.80
C MET A 78 -8.74 2.37 17.35
N LEU A 79 -8.34 1.50 16.42
CA LEU A 79 -8.75 1.51 15.02
C LEU A 79 -9.54 0.23 14.75
N ALA A 80 -10.82 0.35 14.39
CA ALA A 80 -11.64 -0.79 13.98
C ALA A 80 -11.92 -0.75 12.47
N MET A 81 -11.92 -1.93 11.86
CA MET A 81 -12.38 -2.15 10.50
C MET A 81 -13.38 -3.29 10.49
N SER A 82 -14.62 -2.98 10.14
CA SER A 82 -15.76 -3.91 10.16
C SER A 82 -16.36 -4.06 8.77
N ASP A 83 -16.37 -5.28 8.25
CA ASP A 83 -17.06 -5.66 7.02
C ASP A 83 -18.33 -6.47 7.30
N THR A 84 -19.24 -6.47 6.34
CA THR A 84 -20.46 -7.31 6.34
C THR A 84 -20.31 -8.52 5.42
N GLY A 85 -19.09 -9.02 5.24
CA GLY A 85 -18.78 -10.10 4.30
C GLY A 85 -19.11 -11.49 4.81
N SER A 86 -18.48 -12.48 4.20
CA SER A 86 -18.72 -13.90 4.49
C SER A 86 -18.36 -14.33 5.92
N GLY A 87 -17.57 -13.53 6.63
CA GLY A 87 -17.03 -13.93 7.93
C GLY A 87 -16.12 -15.16 7.87
N MET A 88 -15.75 -15.67 9.04
CA MET A 88 -14.80 -16.79 9.21
C MET A 88 -15.28 -17.77 10.30
N SER A 89 -14.95 -19.04 10.13
CA SER A 89 -15.14 -20.06 11.16
C SER A 89 -14.08 -19.95 12.26
N GLU A 90 -14.27 -20.65 13.39
CA GLU A 90 -13.28 -20.67 14.48
C GLU A 90 -11.94 -21.25 14.03
N GLU A 91 -11.95 -22.28 13.19
CA GLU A 91 -10.74 -22.93 12.68
C GLU A 91 -9.93 -21.97 11.80
N VAL A 92 -10.61 -21.16 10.99
CA VAL A 92 -9.96 -20.13 10.18
C VAL A 92 -9.42 -19.03 11.09
N LYS A 93 -10.23 -18.51 12.02
CA LYS A 93 -9.84 -17.45 12.97
C LYS A 93 -8.60 -17.80 13.78
N ALA A 94 -8.41 -19.05 14.18
CA ALA A 94 -7.24 -19.48 14.93
C ALA A 94 -5.92 -19.34 14.14
N ARG A 95 -6.00 -19.33 12.80
CA ARG A 95 -4.85 -19.46 11.89
C ARG A 95 -4.64 -18.25 10.99
N ILE A 96 -5.55 -17.28 10.98
CA ILE A 96 -5.52 -16.12 10.06
C ILE A 96 -4.23 -15.29 10.11
N PHE A 97 -3.49 -15.32 11.22
CA PHE A 97 -2.24 -14.60 11.36
C PHE A 97 -1.00 -15.46 11.04
N GLU A 98 -1.18 -16.75 10.74
CA GLU A 98 -0.08 -17.61 10.28
C GLU A 98 0.41 -17.14 8.91
N PRO A 99 1.74 -16.98 8.71
CA PRO A 99 2.29 -16.69 7.40
C PRO A 99 1.87 -17.73 6.36
N PHE A 100 1.53 -17.27 5.16
CA PHE A 100 1.11 -18.10 4.01
C PHE A 100 -0.23 -18.83 4.18
N PHE A 101 -0.91 -18.69 5.31
CA PHE A 101 -2.26 -19.24 5.47
C PHE A 101 -3.26 -18.42 4.65
N THR A 102 -4.05 -19.11 3.82
CA THR A 102 -5.10 -18.51 3.01
C THR A 102 -6.22 -19.51 2.75
N THR A 103 -7.46 -19.05 2.78
CA THR A 103 -8.65 -19.81 2.36
C THR A 103 -9.01 -19.56 0.90
N LYS A 104 -8.27 -18.68 0.21
CA LYS A 104 -8.49 -18.30 -1.19
C LYS A 104 -7.88 -19.34 -2.14
N GLU A 105 -8.40 -19.39 -3.37
CA GLU A 105 -7.84 -20.23 -4.44
C GLU A 105 -6.36 -19.93 -4.71
N ALA A 106 -5.64 -20.94 -5.20
CA ALA A 106 -4.22 -20.80 -5.55
C ALA A 106 -4.00 -19.62 -6.51
N GLY A 107 -3.11 -18.70 -6.12
CA GLY A 107 -2.79 -17.49 -6.89
C GLY A 107 -3.67 -16.25 -6.58
N LYS A 108 -4.76 -16.38 -5.82
CA LYS A 108 -5.64 -15.25 -5.46
C LYS A 108 -5.35 -14.63 -4.08
N GLY A 109 -4.33 -15.13 -3.38
CA GLY A 109 -3.89 -14.56 -2.12
C GLY A 109 -2.56 -15.15 -1.68
N THR A 110 -1.63 -14.28 -1.30
CA THR A 110 -0.30 -14.68 -0.80
C THR A 110 -0.32 -15.26 0.61
N GLY A 111 -1.43 -15.09 1.34
CA GLY A 111 -1.55 -15.45 2.76
C GLY A 111 -0.66 -14.60 3.68
N LEU A 112 -0.04 -13.52 3.17
CA LEU A 112 0.86 -12.67 3.95
C LEU A 112 0.18 -11.43 4.53
N GLY A 113 -0.96 -10.99 3.97
CA GLY A 113 -1.56 -9.70 4.33
C GLY A 113 -1.87 -9.55 5.84
N LEU A 114 -2.54 -10.54 6.44
CA LEU A 114 -2.87 -10.52 7.86
C LEU A 114 -1.67 -10.81 8.77
N ALA A 115 -0.74 -11.67 8.33
CA ALA A 115 0.52 -11.87 9.05
C ALA A 115 1.35 -10.57 9.13
N THR A 116 1.39 -9.79 8.04
CA THR A 116 2.03 -8.47 8.03
C THR A 116 1.31 -7.47 8.94
N VAL A 117 -0.03 -7.46 8.93
CA VAL A 117 -0.82 -6.63 9.85
C VAL A 117 -0.44 -6.96 11.30
N TYR A 118 -0.43 -8.24 11.65
CA TYR A 118 -0.05 -8.70 12.99
C TYR A 118 1.37 -8.24 13.37
N GLY A 119 2.35 -8.42 12.48
CA GLY A 119 3.72 -8.00 12.70
C GLY A 119 3.87 -6.50 12.95
N ILE A 120 3.23 -5.66 12.13
CA ILE A 120 3.25 -4.20 12.27
C ILE A 120 2.64 -3.77 13.61
N VAL A 121 1.48 -4.33 13.96
CA VAL A 121 0.79 -4.01 15.21
C VAL A 121 1.66 -4.37 16.40
N LYS A 122 2.27 -5.57 16.40
CA LYS A 122 3.17 -6.01 17.48
C LYS A 122 4.44 -5.18 17.57
N GLN A 123 5.06 -4.82 16.42
CA GLN A 123 6.22 -3.93 16.40
C GLN A 123 5.91 -2.55 17.00
N SER A 124 4.66 -2.09 16.84
CA SER A 124 4.16 -0.85 17.44
C SER A 124 3.77 -0.99 18.92
N GLY A 125 4.02 -2.16 19.53
CA GLY A 125 3.62 -2.46 20.92
C GLY A 125 2.10 -2.57 21.10
N GLY A 126 1.37 -2.79 20.01
CA GLY A 126 -0.08 -2.85 19.99
C GLY A 126 -0.65 -4.27 20.03
N TYR A 127 -1.98 -4.32 20.01
CA TYR A 127 -2.77 -5.54 20.03
C TYR A 127 -3.76 -5.54 18.88
N ILE A 128 -4.08 -6.72 18.35
CA ILE A 128 -5.11 -6.89 17.33
C ILE A 128 -6.06 -8.00 17.77
N TRP A 129 -7.36 -7.70 17.74
CA TRP A 129 -8.42 -8.65 17.98
C TRP A 129 -9.32 -8.79 16.77
N VAL A 130 -9.89 -9.98 16.63
CA VAL A 130 -10.74 -10.33 15.51
C VAL A 130 -12.04 -10.93 16.03
N TYR A 131 -13.13 -10.30 15.64
CA TYR A 131 -14.48 -10.81 15.84
C TYR A 131 -15.02 -11.17 14.47
N SER A 132 -15.39 -12.43 14.25
CA SER A 132 -15.95 -12.86 12.97
C SER A 132 -16.91 -14.01 13.21
N GLU A 133 -18.01 -13.98 12.49
CA GLU A 133 -19.02 -15.03 12.44
C GLU A 133 -19.39 -15.31 10.98
N VAL A 134 -19.47 -16.58 10.61
CA VAL A 134 -19.82 -16.99 9.25
C VAL A 134 -21.17 -16.38 8.85
N GLY A 135 -21.19 -15.68 7.73
CA GLY A 135 -22.36 -14.99 7.16
C GLY A 135 -22.71 -13.64 7.80
N LYS A 136 -21.99 -13.18 8.83
CA LYS A 136 -22.24 -11.88 9.48
C LYS A 136 -21.14 -10.84 9.24
N GLY A 137 -19.98 -11.27 8.77
CA GLY A 137 -18.84 -10.42 8.49
C GLY A 137 -17.75 -10.48 9.56
N THR A 138 -16.77 -9.60 9.43
CA THR A 138 -15.58 -9.57 10.29
C THR A 138 -15.32 -8.16 10.82
N THR A 139 -14.84 -8.08 12.06
CA THR A 139 -14.32 -6.86 12.68
C THR A 139 -12.92 -7.11 13.20
N PHE A 140 -11.96 -6.38 12.65
CA PHE A 140 -10.61 -6.27 13.20
C PHE A 140 -10.54 -5.03 14.08
N LYS A 141 -10.05 -5.17 15.32
CA LYS A 141 -9.78 -4.05 16.23
C LYS A 141 -8.31 -4.00 16.56
N VAL A 142 -7.65 -2.92 16.18
CA VAL A 142 -6.24 -2.65 16.43
C VAL A 142 -6.12 -1.63 17.56
N TYR A 143 -5.37 -1.96 18.59
CA TYR A 143 -5.13 -1.10 19.75
C TYR A 143 -3.66 -0.72 19.79
N LEU A 144 -3.39 0.57 19.77
CA LEU A 144 -2.04 1.12 19.77
C LEU A 144 -1.84 1.95 21.04
N PRO A 145 -0.74 1.75 21.80
CA PRO A 145 -0.52 2.47 23.05
C PRO A 145 -0.57 3.97 22.82
N ARG A 146 -1.41 4.65 23.61
CA ARG A 146 -1.49 6.11 23.55
C ARG A 146 -0.26 6.68 24.25
N VAL A 147 0.35 7.69 23.63
CA VAL A 147 1.43 8.46 24.25
C VAL A 147 0.90 9.77 24.80
N GLU A 148 1.45 10.18 25.94
CA GLU A 148 1.24 11.52 26.47
C GLU A 148 2.19 12.50 25.79
N GLY A 149 1.68 13.70 25.54
CA GLY A 149 2.33 14.71 24.72
C GLY A 149 1.37 15.17 23.64
N VAL A 150 1.15 16.48 23.57
CA VAL A 150 0.55 17.09 22.39
C VAL A 150 1.46 16.66 21.24
N PRO A 151 0.98 15.94 20.19
CA PRO A 151 1.78 15.88 18.98
C PRO A 151 2.01 17.34 18.65
N GLU A 152 3.27 17.81 18.68
CA GLU A 152 3.60 19.15 18.16
C GLU A 152 2.75 19.28 16.93
N ALA A 153 1.78 20.21 16.98
CA ALA A 153 0.75 20.27 15.97
C ALA A 153 1.54 20.31 14.67
N ARG A 154 1.54 19.20 13.91
CA ARG A 154 2.21 19.20 12.62
C ARG A 154 1.50 20.38 11.96
N PRO A 155 2.22 21.49 11.68
CA PRO A 155 1.57 22.67 11.11
C PRO A 155 0.72 22.12 10.00
N ALA A 156 -0.60 22.34 10.11
CA ALA A 156 -1.61 21.66 9.30
C ALA A 156 -1.01 21.52 7.92
N ARG A 157 -0.66 20.28 7.51
CA ARG A 157 0.18 20.08 6.31
C ARG A 157 -0.43 21.02 5.29
N PRO A 158 0.29 22.04 4.79
CA PRO A 158 -0.28 22.92 3.80
C PRO A 158 -0.87 21.98 2.78
N ARG A 159 -2.18 22.14 2.47
CA ARG A 159 -2.89 21.33 1.46
C ARG A 159 -1.85 21.00 0.41
N PRO A 160 -1.51 19.71 0.16
CA PRO A 160 -0.37 19.39 -0.68
C PRO A 160 -0.53 20.27 -1.90
N VAL A 161 0.41 21.21 -2.06
CA VAL A 161 0.48 22.01 -3.28
C VAL A 161 0.46 20.93 -4.34
N GLU A 162 -0.61 20.88 -5.14
CA GLU A 162 -0.71 19.87 -6.19
C GLU A 162 0.66 19.91 -6.87
N PRO A 163 1.42 18.79 -6.88
CA PRO A 163 2.72 18.81 -7.51
C PRO A 163 2.51 19.42 -8.89
N ALA A 164 3.34 20.40 -9.23
CA ALA A 164 3.18 21.20 -10.44
C ALA A 164 2.83 20.25 -11.59
N ARG A 165 1.70 20.52 -12.28
CA ARG A 165 1.22 19.65 -13.34
C ARG A 165 2.36 19.42 -14.33
N GLY A 166 2.68 18.16 -14.56
CA GLY A 166 3.64 17.79 -15.58
C GLY A 166 3.00 17.84 -16.96
N THR A 167 3.82 18.00 -17.99
CA THR A 167 3.45 17.78 -19.39
C THR A 167 4.33 16.72 -20.05
N GLU A 168 5.28 16.18 -19.28
CA GLU A 168 6.27 15.20 -19.69
C GLU A 168 5.65 13.85 -20.03
N THR A 169 6.32 13.12 -20.93
CA THR A 169 5.92 11.79 -21.36
C THR A 169 6.63 10.74 -20.50
N VAL A 170 5.81 9.90 -19.85
CA VAL A 170 6.23 8.84 -18.94
C VAL A 170 5.92 7.49 -19.56
N LEU A 171 6.95 6.66 -19.73
CA LEU A 171 6.76 5.24 -20.06
C LEU A 171 6.68 4.43 -18.77
N LEU A 172 5.52 3.85 -18.51
CA LEU A 172 5.20 3.02 -17.35
C LEU A 172 5.24 1.54 -17.73
N VAL A 173 6.15 0.80 -17.09
CA VAL A 173 6.38 -0.63 -17.32
C VAL A 173 6.15 -1.41 -16.02
N GLU A 174 5.10 -2.21 -16.00
CA GLU A 174 4.64 -2.92 -14.79
C GLU A 174 3.88 -4.16 -15.26
N ASP A 175 4.18 -5.34 -14.74
CA ASP A 175 3.54 -6.59 -15.18
C ASP A 175 2.22 -6.85 -14.46
N GLU A 176 2.03 -6.31 -13.26
CA GLU A 176 0.76 -6.41 -12.53
C GLU A 176 -0.27 -5.39 -13.02
N ASP A 177 -1.34 -5.85 -13.68
CA ASP A 177 -2.40 -5.01 -14.26
C ASP A 177 -2.99 -3.99 -13.27
N MET A 178 -3.25 -4.41 -12.03
CA MET A 178 -3.82 -3.54 -11.00
C MET A 178 -2.86 -2.43 -10.57
N VAL A 179 -1.57 -2.74 -10.43
CA VAL A 179 -0.53 -1.77 -10.05
C VAL A 179 -0.29 -0.80 -11.20
N ARG A 180 -0.25 -1.30 -12.44
CA ARG A 180 -0.12 -0.49 -13.65
C ARG A 180 -1.27 0.49 -13.79
N ALA A 181 -2.51 0.01 -13.62
CA ALA A 181 -3.71 0.86 -13.68
C ALA A 181 -3.71 1.95 -12.59
N LEU A 182 -3.28 1.61 -11.37
CA LEU A 182 -3.16 2.57 -10.27
C LEU A 182 -2.13 3.67 -10.58
N ALA A 183 -0.92 3.28 -11.00
CA ALA A 183 0.15 4.19 -11.34
C ALA A 183 -0.22 5.10 -12.52
N ARG A 184 -0.75 4.53 -13.59
CA ARG A 184 -1.25 5.27 -14.77
C ARG A 184 -2.30 6.31 -14.38
N THR A 185 -3.31 5.90 -13.60
CA THR A 185 -4.38 6.82 -13.15
C THR A 185 -3.84 7.96 -12.29
N ALA A 186 -2.83 7.69 -11.46
CA ALA A 186 -2.16 8.71 -10.68
C ALA A 186 -1.43 9.70 -11.60
N LEU A 187 -0.58 9.21 -12.51
CA LEU A 187 0.21 10.04 -13.43
C LEU A 187 -0.68 10.94 -14.30
N LEU A 188 -1.72 10.39 -14.93
CA LEU A 188 -2.67 11.15 -15.75
C LEU A 188 -3.35 12.26 -14.96
N ARG A 189 -3.71 12.01 -13.68
CA ARG A 189 -4.30 13.02 -12.80
C ARG A 189 -3.38 14.22 -12.56
N TYR A 190 -2.07 14.02 -12.61
CA TYR A 190 -1.07 15.08 -12.46
C TYR A 190 -0.59 15.68 -13.80
N GLY A 191 -1.25 15.34 -14.92
CA GLY A 191 -1.03 15.96 -16.23
C GLY A 191 -0.01 15.27 -17.14
N TYR A 192 0.67 14.23 -16.65
CA TYR A 192 1.66 13.50 -17.45
C TYR A 192 0.99 12.75 -18.61
N GLN A 193 1.70 12.65 -19.73
CA GLN A 193 1.35 11.73 -20.81
C GLN A 193 1.90 10.34 -20.46
N VAL A 194 1.08 9.29 -20.53
CA VAL A 194 1.48 7.95 -20.07
C VAL A 194 1.43 6.96 -21.22
N LEU A 195 2.58 6.38 -21.52
CA LEU A 195 2.72 5.20 -22.37
C LEU A 195 2.81 3.97 -21.47
N GLU A 196 2.03 2.94 -21.75
CA GLU A 196 1.93 1.74 -20.89
C GLU A 196 2.52 0.52 -21.58
N ALA A 197 3.30 -0.26 -20.85
CA ALA A 197 3.78 -1.56 -21.28
C ALA A 197 3.63 -2.59 -20.16
N ALA A 198 3.15 -3.79 -20.48
CA ALA A 198 2.98 -4.86 -19.51
C ALA A 198 4.28 -5.64 -19.26
N ASN A 199 5.33 -5.40 -20.05
CA ASN A 199 6.62 -6.07 -19.93
C ASN A 199 7.72 -5.29 -20.69
N GLY A 200 8.98 -5.65 -20.44
CA GLY A 200 10.12 -4.99 -21.09
C GLY A 200 10.16 -5.13 -22.62
N GLY A 201 9.59 -6.19 -23.20
CA GLY A 201 9.53 -6.36 -24.64
C GLY A 201 8.59 -5.35 -25.31
N GLU A 202 7.40 -5.17 -24.74
CA GLU A 202 6.45 -4.13 -25.19
C GLU A 202 7.03 -2.73 -25.03
N ALA A 203 7.72 -2.46 -23.92
CA ALA A 203 8.37 -1.18 -23.66
C ALA A 203 9.42 -0.84 -24.73
N LEU A 204 10.28 -1.79 -25.08
CA LEU A 204 11.28 -1.62 -26.15
C LEU A 204 10.61 -1.36 -27.50
N LEU A 205 9.60 -2.15 -27.84
CA LEU A 205 8.88 -2.00 -29.10
C LEU A 205 8.18 -0.63 -29.23
N GLN A 206 7.64 -0.11 -28.13
CA GLN A 206 7.08 1.24 -28.09
C GLN A 206 8.15 2.31 -28.31
N CYS A 207 9.33 2.16 -27.70
CA CYS A 207 10.44 3.10 -27.88
C CYS A 207 10.99 3.07 -29.30
N GLU A 208 11.01 1.91 -29.96
CA GLU A 208 11.47 1.78 -31.35
C GLU A 208 10.48 2.34 -32.38
N ARG A 209 9.18 2.29 -32.07
CA ARG A 209 8.10 2.74 -32.97
C ARG A 209 7.69 4.19 -32.77
N GLY A 210 7.96 4.76 -31.60
CA GLY A 210 7.52 6.10 -31.22
C GLY A 210 8.37 7.22 -31.82
N THR A 211 7.74 8.35 -32.14
CA THR A 211 8.40 9.62 -32.50
C THR A 211 8.49 10.60 -31.31
N GLU A 212 7.89 10.25 -30.17
CA GLU A 212 7.80 11.10 -28.99
C GLU A 212 9.01 10.93 -28.07
N ALA A 213 9.52 12.03 -27.53
CA ALA A 213 10.58 11.98 -26.52
C ALA A 213 10.01 11.45 -25.20
N ILE A 214 10.61 10.37 -24.68
CA ILE A 214 10.29 9.84 -23.36
C ILE A 214 11.20 10.51 -22.32
N ASP A 215 10.60 11.27 -21.42
CA ASP A 215 11.32 12.04 -20.40
C ASP A 215 11.67 11.18 -19.18
N LEU A 216 10.78 10.23 -18.83
CA LEU A 216 10.94 9.34 -17.68
C LEU A 216 10.45 7.93 -18.00
N VAL A 217 11.25 6.94 -17.62
CA VAL A 217 10.80 5.55 -17.50
C VAL A 217 10.56 5.21 -16.05
N ILE A 218 9.40 4.62 -15.79
CA ILE A 218 9.03 4.02 -14.52
C ILE A 218 8.92 2.52 -14.76
N THR A 219 9.72 1.71 -14.08
CA THR A 219 9.72 0.25 -14.27
C THR A 219 9.76 -0.49 -12.95
N ASP A 220 9.02 -1.59 -12.84
CA ASP A 220 9.28 -2.57 -11.78
C ASP A 220 10.69 -3.15 -11.95
N VAL A 221 11.39 -3.37 -10.84
CA VAL A 221 12.71 -4.00 -10.81
C VAL A 221 12.61 -5.46 -11.22
N VAL A 222 11.62 -6.18 -10.71
CA VAL A 222 11.44 -7.62 -10.94
C VAL A 222 10.28 -7.83 -11.88
N MET A 223 10.55 -8.31 -13.09
CA MET A 223 9.52 -8.62 -14.08
C MET A 223 9.86 -9.92 -14.81
N PRO A 224 8.85 -10.69 -15.26
CA PRO A 224 9.07 -11.90 -16.05
C PRO A 224 9.83 -11.62 -17.36
N ARG A 225 10.68 -12.57 -17.76
CA ARG A 225 11.49 -12.59 -19.00
C ARG A 225 12.59 -11.53 -19.09
N MET A 226 12.34 -10.30 -18.66
CA MET A 226 13.31 -9.20 -18.67
C MET A 226 13.10 -8.34 -17.42
N SER A 227 14.14 -8.23 -16.59
CA SER A 227 14.10 -7.37 -15.40
C SER A 227 14.05 -5.88 -15.78
N GLY A 228 13.55 -5.04 -14.88
CA GLY A 228 13.57 -3.59 -15.09
C GLY A 228 14.99 -3.04 -15.26
N ARG A 229 15.98 -3.67 -14.62
CA ARG A 229 17.40 -3.30 -14.76
C ARG A 229 17.91 -3.57 -16.18
N GLU A 230 17.63 -4.77 -16.69
CA GLU A 230 18.00 -5.15 -18.05
C GLU A 230 17.31 -4.25 -19.09
N LEU A 231 16.03 -3.97 -18.88
CA LEU A 231 15.27 -3.03 -19.70
C LEU A 231 15.91 -1.64 -19.69
N ALA A 232 16.22 -1.09 -18.52
CA ALA A 232 16.84 0.23 -18.39
C ALA A 232 18.19 0.31 -19.11
N ALA A 233 19.04 -0.71 -19.00
CA ALA A 233 20.32 -0.78 -19.68
C ALA A 233 20.17 -0.74 -21.21
N ARG A 234 19.15 -1.40 -21.76
CA ARG A 234 18.83 -1.36 -23.18
C ARG A 234 18.25 -0.01 -23.61
N LEU A 235 17.29 0.53 -22.85
CA LEU A 235 16.62 1.79 -23.14
C LEU A 235 17.58 2.98 -23.10
N ARG A 236 18.59 3.00 -22.23
CA ARG A 236 19.60 4.08 -22.20
C ARG A 236 20.36 4.26 -23.50
N ARG A 237 20.54 3.18 -24.29
CA ARG A 237 21.20 3.25 -25.60
C ARG A 237 20.29 3.93 -26.64
N LEU A 238 18.98 3.79 -26.49
CA LEU A 238 17.97 4.37 -27.37
C LEU A 238 17.57 5.78 -26.94
N LEU A 239 17.57 6.04 -25.63
CA LEU A 239 17.08 7.25 -24.98
C LEU A 239 18.13 7.79 -23.98
N PRO A 240 19.20 8.45 -24.45
CA PRO A 240 20.33 8.82 -23.59
C PRO A 240 19.99 9.88 -22.53
N LYS A 241 18.93 10.67 -22.74
CA LYS A 241 18.49 11.76 -21.86
C LYS A 241 17.37 11.36 -20.90
N MET A 242 16.87 10.13 -21.03
CA MET A 242 15.76 9.63 -20.24
C MET A 242 16.15 9.49 -18.77
N LYS A 243 15.25 9.92 -17.89
CA LYS A 243 15.35 9.68 -16.46
C LYS A 243 14.72 8.34 -16.10
N LEU A 244 15.11 7.79 -14.96
CA LEU A 244 14.69 6.45 -14.55
C LEU A 244 14.23 6.44 -13.10
N LEU A 245 13.05 5.85 -12.87
CA LEU A 245 12.49 5.55 -11.56
C LEU A 245 12.17 4.05 -11.50
N TYR A 246 12.80 3.37 -10.56
CA TYR A 246 12.46 1.99 -10.25
C TYR A 246 11.35 1.91 -9.21
N ILE A 247 10.46 0.95 -9.38
CA ILE A 247 9.48 0.55 -8.38
C ILE A 247 9.93 -0.82 -7.82
N SER A 248 9.99 -1.00 -6.50
CA SER A 248 10.52 -2.23 -5.88
C SER A 248 9.78 -2.63 -4.62
N GLY A 249 9.57 -3.93 -4.38
CA GLY A 249 9.00 -4.45 -3.14
C GLY A 249 10.02 -4.70 -2.02
N TYR A 250 9.53 -5.09 -0.84
CA TYR A 250 10.31 -5.30 0.38
C TYR A 250 11.41 -6.37 0.25
N THR A 251 11.17 -7.44 -0.53
CA THR A 251 12.15 -8.50 -0.80
C THR A 251 13.22 -8.09 -1.81
N ASP A 252 12.93 -7.08 -2.62
CA ASP A 252 13.79 -6.65 -3.72
C ASP A 252 14.88 -5.69 -3.24
N HIS A 253 14.69 -5.07 -2.06
CA HIS A 253 15.69 -4.23 -1.40
C HIS A 253 16.99 -4.96 -1.07
N ALA A 254 16.93 -6.27 -0.76
CA ALA A 254 18.12 -7.09 -0.51
C ALA A 254 18.96 -7.29 -1.79
N VAL A 255 18.30 -7.44 -2.94
CA VAL A 255 18.94 -7.53 -4.27
C VAL A 255 19.45 -6.16 -4.72
N VAL A 256 18.89 -5.07 -4.20
CA VAL A 256 19.30 -3.68 -4.47
C VAL A 256 20.55 -3.26 -3.69
N HIS A 257 20.77 -3.80 -2.48
CA HIS A 257 21.95 -3.49 -1.67
C HIS A 257 23.22 -4.30 -2.01
N HIS A 258 23.14 -5.32 -2.88
CA HIS A 258 24.29 -6.14 -3.29
C HIS A 258 25.00 -5.63 -4.56
N GLY A 259 25.30 -4.33 -4.62
CA GLY A 259 26.45 -3.81 -5.39
C GLY A 259 26.33 -3.66 -6.91
N GLU A 260 25.15 -3.83 -7.52
CA GLU A 260 25.00 -3.78 -9.00
C GLU A 260 24.17 -2.60 -9.55
N ILE A 261 23.98 -1.52 -8.79
CA ILE A 261 23.22 -0.35 -9.28
C ILE A 261 24.05 0.93 -9.21
N GLU A 262 23.95 1.72 -10.28
CA GLU A 262 24.57 3.03 -10.39
C GLU A 262 24.23 3.93 -9.19
N PRO A 263 25.24 4.63 -8.63
CA PRO A 263 25.03 5.65 -7.62
C PRO A 263 24.03 6.70 -8.13
N GLY A 264 22.88 6.84 -7.45
CA GLY A 264 21.90 7.90 -7.73
C GLY A 264 20.62 7.48 -8.46
N ALA A 265 20.43 6.20 -8.77
CA ALA A 265 19.15 5.71 -9.30
C ALA A 265 17.97 6.04 -8.34
N ALA A 266 16.84 6.48 -8.89
CA ALA A 266 15.67 6.81 -8.09
C ALA A 266 14.79 5.57 -7.87
N PHE A 267 14.29 5.43 -6.64
CA PHE A 267 13.43 4.31 -6.23
C PHE A 267 12.13 4.78 -5.57
N LEU A 268 11.09 3.99 -5.76
CA LEU A 268 9.81 4.06 -5.05
C LEU A 268 9.44 2.66 -4.55
N GLU A 269 9.17 2.54 -3.27
CA GLU A 269 8.83 1.24 -2.66
C GLU A 269 7.37 0.86 -2.91
N LYS A 270 7.10 -0.41 -3.23
CA LYS A 270 5.75 -1.01 -3.22
C LYS A 270 5.41 -1.48 -1.78
N PRO A 271 4.18 -1.23 -1.29
CA PRO A 271 3.09 -0.49 -1.95
C PRO A 271 3.29 1.03 -1.87
N PHE A 272 2.92 1.74 -2.93
CA PHE A 272 2.99 3.21 -3.00
C PHE A 272 1.60 3.86 -3.11
N THR A 273 1.50 5.12 -2.65
CA THR A 273 0.31 5.95 -2.87
C THR A 273 0.42 6.76 -4.16
N PRO A 274 -0.70 7.13 -4.81
CA PRO A 274 -0.70 8.03 -5.96
C PRO A 274 0.07 9.34 -5.72
N ASP A 275 -0.08 9.93 -4.53
CA ASP A 275 0.63 11.15 -4.14
C ASP A 275 2.13 10.91 -3.94
N ALA A 276 2.53 9.75 -3.40
CA ALA A 276 3.94 9.39 -3.26
C ALA A 276 4.61 9.19 -4.63
N LEU A 277 3.92 8.50 -5.55
CA LEU A 277 4.36 8.35 -6.93
C LEU A 277 4.54 9.72 -7.60
N ALA A 278 3.53 10.58 -7.54
CA ALA A 278 3.57 11.89 -8.19
C ALA A 278 4.70 12.79 -7.64
N ARG A 279 4.87 12.83 -6.31
CA ARG A 279 5.98 13.57 -5.69
C ARG A 279 7.33 13.02 -6.13
N LYS A 280 7.47 11.70 -6.19
CA LYS A 280 8.73 11.08 -6.60
C LYS A 280 9.05 11.36 -8.06
N VAL A 281 8.05 11.24 -8.93
CA VAL A 281 8.16 11.54 -10.37
C VAL A 281 8.59 12.99 -10.59
N ARG A 282 7.90 13.95 -9.97
CA ARG A 282 8.28 15.37 -10.06
C ARG A 282 9.71 15.61 -9.56
N ALA A 283 10.07 15.04 -8.41
CA ALA A 283 11.42 15.15 -7.86
C ALA A 283 12.51 14.54 -8.77
N VAL A 284 12.19 13.48 -9.52
CA VAL A 284 13.13 12.90 -10.51
C VAL A 284 13.24 13.81 -11.73
N LEU A 285 12.11 14.27 -12.26
CA LEU A 285 12.05 15.15 -13.42
C LEU A 285 12.68 16.53 -13.17
N ASP A 286 12.74 17.01 -11.93
CA ASP A 286 13.35 18.31 -11.60
C ASP A 286 14.85 18.25 -11.30
N ARG A 287 15.43 17.05 -11.10
CA ARG A 287 16.88 16.91 -10.91
C ARG A 287 17.62 17.30 -12.19
N SER A 288 18.52 18.28 -12.11
CA SER A 288 19.38 18.69 -13.22
C SER A 288 20.43 17.64 -13.55
#